data_AF-A0A524DGJ0-F1
#
_entry.id   AF-A0A524DGJ0-F1
#
_cell.length_a   1.000
_cell.length_b   1.000
_cell.length_c   1.000
_cell.angle_alpha   90.00
_cell.angle_beta   90.00
_cell.angle_gamma   90.00
#
_symmetry.space_group_name_H-M   'P 1'
#
loop_
_entity.id
_entity.type
_entity.pdbx_description
1 polymer ?
#
loop_
_entity_poly.entity_id
_entity_poly.type
_entity_poly.pdbx_seq_one_letter_code
_entity_poly.pdbx_strand_id
1 'polypeptide(L)'
;MLTIKGKTIHDSTFQKKIEKEVKILDLSNIELKEVNLEPLVECKKLKGLRIAENQLVEINLEPLKECKKLEYLGLYSNQLEKVDLKPLKKCKKLQTLALDSNQLREIELEPLTGCKQLQSLSLDNNQLKTVNLKPLTGCKELEKLWLYKNQLKDVDLEPLSECEKLQYLKLDNNQLK
;
A
#
# COMPACT_ATOMS: atom_id res chain seq x y z
N MET A 1 20.00 3.42 8.80
CA MET A 1 19.51 4.64 9.48
C MET A 1 18.19 5.03 8.84
N LEU A 2 17.12 5.23 9.61
CA LEU A 2 15.83 5.72 9.07
C LEU A 2 16.00 7.21 8.88
N THR A 3 16.24 7.62 7.64
CA THR A 3 16.48 9.02 7.33
C THR A 3 15.15 9.68 7.02
N ILE A 4 14.75 10.61 7.88
CA ILE A 4 13.59 11.47 7.71
C ILE A 4 14.15 12.88 7.50
N LYS A 5 14.12 13.36 6.25
CA LYS A 5 14.16 14.79 5.91
C LYS A 5 15.40 15.59 6.41
N GLY A 6 16.63 15.15 6.16
CA GLY A 6 17.82 15.99 6.38
C GLY A 6 18.08 16.46 7.83
N LYS A 7 17.25 16.00 8.79
CA LYS A 7 17.49 16.00 10.22
C LYS A 7 17.63 14.55 10.61
N THR A 8 18.86 14.08 10.56
CA THR A 8 19.25 12.81 11.17
C THR A 8 18.70 12.79 12.59
N ILE A 9 17.86 11.83 12.93
CA ILE A 9 17.55 11.52 14.33
C ILE A 9 18.87 10.98 14.90
N HIS A 10 19.70 11.87 15.46
CA HIS A 10 21.04 11.56 15.96
C HIS A 10 21.03 10.77 17.28
N ASP A 11 19.86 10.43 17.82
CA ASP A 11 19.77 9.65 19.06
C ASP A 11 19.84 8.16 18.76
N SER A 12 21.07 7.64 18.76
CA SER A 12 21.40 6.21 18.59
C SER A 12 20.74 5.28 19.64
N THR A 13 20.30 5.84 20.78
CA THR A 13 19.59 5.13 21.85
C THR A 13 18.09 5.03 21.58
N PHE A 14 17.49 6.10 21.02
CA PHE A 14 16.11 6.10 20.52
C PHE A 14 15.96 5.18 19.30
N GLN A 15 16.99 5.14 18.44
CA GLN A 15 17.08 4.32 17.23
C GLN A 15 17.10 2.81 17.53
N LYS A 16 17.97 2.35 18.44
CA LYS A 16 18.05 0.91 18.83
C LYS A 16 16.80 0.35 19.51
N LYS A 17 16.01 1.20 20.18
CA LYS A 17 14.80 0.77 20.92
C LYS A 17 13.56 0.72 20.01
N ILE A 18 13.51 1.57 18.98
CA ILE A 18 12.48 1.57 17.93
C ILE A 18 12.63 0.35 17.01
N GLU A 19 13.85 -0.08 16.69
CA GLU A 19 14.11 -1.10 15.66
C GLU A 19 13.61 -2.53 15.99
N LYS A 20 13.42 -2.90 17.27
CA LYS A 20 13.01 -4.29 17.63
C LYS A 20 11.56 -4.46 18.09
N GLU A 21 10.90 -3.39 18.55
CA GLU A 21 9.58 -3.48 19.18
C GLU A 21 8.47 -2.68 18.48
N VAL A 22 8.81 -1.86 17.49
CA VAL A 22 7.82 -1.03 16.81
C VAL A 22 6.82 -1.90 16.06
N LYS A 23 5.56 -1.75 16.47
CA LYS A 23 4.41 -2.37 15.82
C LYS A 23 3.77 -1.43 14.81
N ILE A 24 3.83 -0.12 15.04
CA ILE A 24 3.24 0.88 14.16
C ILE A 24 4.25 2.01 13.99
N LEU A 25 4.60 2.29 12.75
CA LEU A 25 5.40 3.45 12.37
C LEU A 25 4.54 4.40 11.54
N ASP A 26 4.49 5.65 11.97
CA ASP A 26 3.79 6.71 11.26
C ASP A 26 4.79 7.81 10.88
N LEU A 27 4.89 8.04 9.57
CA LEU A 27 5.73 9.03 8.92
C LEU A 27 4.87 10.01 8.10
N SER A 28 3.58 10.12 8.42
CA SER A 28 2.62 10.91 7.63
C SER A 28 2.72 12.40 7.93
N ASN A 29 2.38 13.23 6.95
CA ASN A 29 2.29 14.70 7.10
C ASN A 29 3.57 15.36 7.65
N ILE A 30 4.73 14.94 7.14
CA ILE A 30 6.01 15.58 7.45
C ILE A 30 6.71 16.05 6.18
N GLU A 31 5.95 16.21 5.08
CA GLU A 31 6.37 16.70 3.76
C GLU A 31 7.57 15.96 3.17
N LEU A 32 7.65 14.63 3.38
CA LEU A 32 8.70 13.78 2.81
C LEU A 32 8.68 13.86 1.29
N LYS A 33 9.84 14.10 0.68
CA LYS A 33 10.06 13.95 -0.77
C LYS A 33 10.69 12.59 -1.11
N GLU A 34 11.38 12.01 -0.14
CA GLU A 34 12.01 10.71 -0.20
C GLU A 34 11.97 10.04 1.18
N VAL A 35 12.06 8.71 1.20
CA VAL A 35 12.12 7.93 2.44
C VAL A 35 12.99 6.69 2.23
N ASN A 36 13.93 6.44 3.15
CA ASN A 36 14.71 5.21 3.17
C ASN A 36 14.09 4.19 4.13
N LEU A 37 13.52 3.11 3.60
CA LEU A 37 12.89 2.04 4.38
C LEU A 37 13.84 0.90 4.79
N GLU A 38 15.12 0.93 4.40
CA GLU A 38 16.09 -0.14 4.71
C GLU A 38 16.13 -0.56 6.19
N PRO A 39 16.04 0.36 7.18
CA PRO A 39 16.03 -0.02 8.60
C PRO A 39 14.84 -0.88 9.01
N LEU A 40 13.75 -0.87 8.25
CA LEU A 40 12.56 -1.68 8.56
C LEU A 40 12.81 -3.18 8.37
N VAL A 41 13.93 -3.58 7.75
CA VAL A 41 14.38 -4.98 7.70
C VAL A 41 14.47 -5.58 9.11
N GLU A 42 14.86 -4.81 10.12
CA GLU A 42 14.98 -5.27 11.51
C GLU A 42 13.66 -5.22 12.29
N CYS A 43 12.67 -4.48 11.80
CA CYS A 43 11.36 -4.28 12.45
C CYS A 43 10.43 -5.49 12.26
N LYS A 44 10.84 -6.68 12.72
CA LYS A 44 10.07 -7.94 12.54
C LYS A 44 8.71 -7.97 13.26
N LYS A 45 8.45 -7.00 14.13
CA LYS A 45 7.17 -6.81 14.84
C LYS A 45 6.25 -5.78 14.20
N LEU A 46 6.67 -5.12 13.11
CA LEU A 46 5.89 -4.10 12.41
C LEU A 46 4.59 -4.70 11.87
N LYS A 47 3.49 -4.07 12.25
CA LYS A 47 2.10 -4.35 11.87
C LYS A 47 1.50 -3.22 11.05
N GLY A 48 1.86 -1.97 11.29
CA GLY A 48 1.36 -0.83 10.54
C GLY A 48 2.48 0.09 10.07
N LEU A 49 2.44 0.47 8.80
CA LEU A 49 3.28 1.52 8.25
C LEU A 49 2.38 2.57 7.57
N ARG A 50 2.48 3.81 8.05
CA ARG A 50 1.81 4.98 7.47
C ARG A 50 2.86 5.95 6.96
N ILE A 51 2.78 6.31 5.69
CA ILE A 51 3.64 7.31 5.04
C ILE A 51 2.74 8.20 4.17
N ALA A 52 1.60 8.60 4.73
CA ALA A 52 0.59 9.33 4.00
C ALA A 52 0.81 10.85 4.01
N GLU A 53 0.11 11.58 3.16
CA GLU A 53 0.11 13.07 3.18
C GLU A 53 1.53 13.64 3.09
N ASN A 54 2.31 13.11 2.14
CA ASN A 54 3.67 13.55 1.87
C ASN A 54 3.80 13.93 0.38
N GLN A 55 5.02 14.13 -0.09
CA GLN A 55 5.35 14.56 -1.45
C GLN A 55 6.21 13.49 -2.17
N LEU A 56 6.02 12.21 -1.84
CA LEU A 56 6.78 11.12 -2.45
C LEU A 56 6.36 10.93 -3.91
N VAL A 57 7.32 10.98 -4.82
CA VAL A 57 7.13 10.65 -6.24
C VAL A 57 7.45 9.19 -6.54
N GLU A 58 8.32 8.59 -5.73
CA GLU A 58 8.67 7.18 -5.76
C GLU A 58 8.89 6.63 -4.35
N ILE A 59 8.82 5.30 -4.22
CA ILE A 59 9.08 4.60 -2.97
C ILE A 59 9.63 3.19 -3.25
N ASN A 60 10.67 2.81 -2.51
CA ASN A 60 11.22 1.46 -2.53
C ASN A 60 10.62 0.61 -1.39
N LEU A 61 9.75 -0.35 -1.74
CA LEU A 61 9.12 -1.25 -0.77
C LEU A 61 9.93 -2.52 -0.47
N GLU A 62 11.08 -2.75 -1.10
CA GLU A 62 11.89 -3.97 -0.95
C GLU A 62 12.16 -4.36 0.52
N PRO A 63 12.47 -3.42 1.43
CA PRO A 63 12.65 -3.73 2.86
C PRO A 63 11.41 -4.36 3.52
N LEU A 64 10.20 -4.04 3.06
CA LEU A 64 8.95 -4.55 3.65
C LEU A 64 8.75 -6.03 3.45
N LYS A 65 9.50 -6.67 2.53
CA LYS A 65 9.48 -8.13 2.40
C LYS A 65 9.79 -8.81 3.72
N GLU A 66 10.58 -8.18 4.60
CA GLU A 66 10.98 -8.71 5.90
C GLU A 66 9.95 -8.47 7.02
N CYS A 67 9.00 -7.55 6.81
CA CYS A 67 7.92 -7.23 7.74
C CYS A 67 6.76 -8.22 7.61
N LYS A 68 6.99 -9.51 7.93
CA LYS A 68 5.98 -10.59 7.75
C LYS A 68 4.70 -10.41 8.58
N LYS A 69 4.72 -9.52 9.58
CA LYS A 69 3.58 -9.19 10.44
C LYS A 69 2.81 -7.95 9.98
N LEU A 70 3.19 -7.34 8.86
CA LEU A 70 2.54 -6.15 8.33
C LEU A 70 1.08 -6.46 8.00
N GLU A 71 0.18 -5.72 8.63
CA GLU A 71 -1.28 -5.76 8.54
C GLU A 71 -1.81 -4.53 7.78
N TYR A 72 -1.13 -3.38 7.90
CA TYR A 72 -1.54 -2.12 7.27
C TYR A 72 -0.35 -1.44 6.56
N LEU A 73 -0.55 -1.06 5.30
CA LEU A 73 0.32 -0.17 4.55
C LEU A 73 -0.50 0.99 3.97
N GLY A 74 -0.21 2.21 4.40
CA GLY A 74 -0.83 3.42 3.88
C GLY A 74 0.20 4.34 3.24
N LEU A 75 0.02 4.60 1.95
CA LEU A 75 0.82 5.48 1.12
C LEU A 75 -0.06 6.56 0.44
N TYR A 76 -1.28 6.74 0.95
CA TYR A 76 -2.26 7.64 0.36
C TYR A 76 -1.84 9.12 0.45
N SER A 77 -2.38 9.96 -0.43
CA SER A 77 -2.07 11.40 -0.48
C SER A 77 -0.56 11.67 -0.65
N ASN A 78 0.04 11.03 -1.66
CA ASN A 78 1.39 11.31 -2.13
C ASN A 78 1.34 11.72 -3.61
N GLN A 79 2.49 11.72 -4.28
CA GLN A 79 2.62 12.02 -5.71
C GLN A 79 3.16 10.80 -6.48
N LEU A 80 2.89 9.59 -6.00
CA LEU A 80 3.45 8.36 -6.57
C LEU A 80 2.90 8.14 -7.98
N GLU A 81 3.78 8.03 -8.96
CA GLU A 81 3.40 7.71 -10.35
C GLU A 81 3.37 6.19 -10.61
N LYS A 82 4.14 5.44 -9.83
CA LYS A 82 4.30 3.98 -9.90
C LYS A 82 4.67 3.41 -8.53
N VAL A 83 4.25 2.19 -8.25
CA VAL A 83 4.62 1.45 -7.02
C VAL A 83 4.82 -0.01 -7.36
N ASP A 84 5.99 -0.56 -7.00
CA ASP A 84 6.25 -2.00 -7.12
C ASP A 84 5.74 -2.74 -5.87
N LEU A 85 4.69 -3.55 -6.05
CA LEU A 85 4.07 -4.34 -4.98
C LEU A 85 4.73 -5.71 -4.75
N LYS A 86 5.74 -6.12 -5.55
CA LYS A 86 6.41 -7.44 -5.43
C LYS A 86 6.85 -7.79 -4.00
N PRO A 87 7.40 -6.86 -3.19
CA PRO A 87 7.79 -7.14 -1.81
C PRO A 87 6.61 -7.59 -0.93
N LEU A 88 5.41 -7.08 -1.19
CA LEU A 88 4.19 -7.39 -0.42
C LEU A 88 3.72 -8.84 -0.58
N LYS A 89 4.20 -9.57 -1.59
CA LYS A 89 3.97 -11.02 -1.72
C LYS A 89 4.38 -11.78 -0.45
N LYS A 90 5.32 -11.26 0.35
CA LYS A 90 5.76 -11.85 1.61
C LYS A 90 4.95 -11.37 2.83
N CYS A 91 4.17 -10.30 2.72
CA CYS A 91 3.32 -9.74 3.78
C CYS A 91 1.97 -10.46 3.85
N LYS A 92 2.00 -11.74 4.27
CA LYS A 92 0.81 -12.63 4.26
C LYS A 92 -0.32 -12.20 5.21
N LYS A 93 -0.02 -11.30 6.15
CA LYS A 93 -0.97 -10.73 7.11
C LYS A 93 -1.56 -9.40 6.67
N LEU A 94 -1.21 -8.91 5.47
CA LEU A 94 -1.69 -7.62 4.99
C LEU A 94 -3.22 -7.64 4.88
N GLN A 95 -3.86 -6.71 5.57
CA GLN A 95 -5.31 -6.51 5.65
C GLN A 95 -5.74 -5.24 4.91
N THR A 96 -4.90 -4.21 4.91
CA THR A 96 -5.20 -2.94 4.25
C THR A 96 -4.01 -2.44 3.45
N LEU A 97 -4.27 -2.13 2.17
CA LEU A 97 -3.36 -1.41 1.30
C LEU A 97 -4.07 -0.15 0.79
N ALA A 98 -3.59 1.01 1.22
CA ALA A 98 -4.12 2.32 0.81
C ALA A 98 -3.10 3.04 -0.08
N LEU A 99 -3.45 3.18 -1.36
CA LEU A 99 -2.68 3.85 -2.42
C LEU A 99 -3.49 4.98 -3.06
N ASP A 100 -4.62 5.35 -2.47
CA ASP A 100 -5.52 6.37 -2.98
C ASP A 100 -4.87 7.77 -2.96
N SER A 101 -5.42 8.69 -3.77
CA SER A 101 -4.91 10.07 -3.87
C SER A 101 -3.42 10.12 -4.22
N ASN A 102 -3.06 9.43 -5.30
CA ASN A 102 -1.73 9.44 -5.90
C ASN A 102 -1.84 9.77 -7.40
N GLN A 103 -0.78 9.54 -8.17
CA GLN A 103 -0.73 9.78 -9.62
C GLN A 103 -0.52 8.49 -10.42
N LEU A 104 -0.97 7.35 -9.88
CA LEU A 104 -0.74 6.04 -10.49
C LEU A 104 -1.46 5.93 -11.83
N ARG A 105 -0.71 5.58 -12.88
CA ARG A 105 -1.27 5.34 -14.23
C ARG A 105 -1.54 3.86 -14.49
N GLU A 106 -0.82 3.00 -13.79
CA GLU A 106 -0.91 1.54 -13.85
C GLU A 106 -0.62 0.96 -12.46
N ILE A 107 -1.09 -0.27 -12.23
CA ILE A 107 -0.78 -1.02 -11.01
C ILE A 107 -0.81 -2.52 -11.30
N GLU A 108 0.24 -3.24 -10.88
CA GLU A 108 0.30 -4.70 -10.97
C GLU A 108 -0.17 -5.33 -9.66
N LEU A 109 -1.33 -6.01 -9.71
CA LEU A 109 -1.92 -6.65 -8.52
C LEU A 109 -1.48 -8.10 -8.30
N GLU A 110 -0.73 -8.71 -9.23
CA GLU A 110 -0.23 -10.10 -9.11
C GLU A 110 0.49 -10.41 -7.79
N PRO A 111 1.28 -9.49 -7.20
CA PRO A 111 1.87 -9.71 -5.88
C PRO A 111 0.86 -9.93 -4.74
N LEU A 112 -0.39 -9.46 -4.90
CA LEU A 112 -1.45 -9.55 -3.90
C LEU A 112 -2.19 -10.89 -3.90
N THR A 113 -2.01 -11.76 -4.92
CA THR A 113 -2.62 -13.12 -4.98
C THR A 113 -2.37 -13.92 -3.69
N GLY A 114 -1.26 -13.65 -3.00
CA GLY A 114 -0.90 -14.30 -1.75
C GLY A 114 -1.37 -13.62 -0.46
N CYS A 115 -2.02 -12.45 -0.53
CA CYS A 115 -2.50 -11.67 0.62
C CYS A 115 -3.94 -12.08 0.96
N LYS A 116 -4.10 -13.33 1.42
CA LYS A 116 -5.43 -13.93 1.69
C LYS A 116 -6.23 -13.22 2.79
N GLN A 117 -5.57 -12.41 3.63
CA GLN A 117 -6.22 -11.63 4.69
C GLN A 117 -6.56 -10.19 4.25
N LEU A 118 -6.34 -9.84 2.98
CA LEU A 118 -6.61 -8.49 2.49
C LEU A 118 -8.11 -8.23 2.56
N GLN A 119 -8.50 -7.18 3.30
CA GLN A 119 -9.88 -6.76 3.54
C GLN A 119 -10.21 -5.46 2.79
N SER A 120 -9.23 -4.58 2.61
CA SER A 120 -9.44 -3.29 1.94
C SER A 120 -8.28 -2.97 0.99
N LEU A 121 -8.64 -2.64 -0.25
CA LEU A 121 -7.74 -2.10 -1.26
C LEU A 121 -8.29 -0.77 -1.77
N SER A 122 -7.54 0.30 -1.53
CA SER A 122 -7.88 1.65 -2.00
C SER A 122 -6.92 2.09 -3.09
N LEU A 123 -7.48 2.31 -4.29
CA LEU A 123 -6.79 2.78 -5.50
C LEU A 123 -7.52 3.99 -6.11
N ASP A 124 -8.50 4.53 -5.41
CA ASP A 124 -9.29 5.68 -5.85
C ASP A 124 -8.47 6.96 -5.96
N ASN A 125 -8.99 7.94 -6.70
CA ASN A 125 -8.32 9.23 -6.91
C ASN A 125 -6.89 9.06 -7.46
N ASN A 126 -6.76 8.29 -8.53
CA ASN A 126 -5.53 8.05 -9.28
C ASN A 126 -5.78 8.31 -10.79
N GLN A 127 -4.87 7.89 -11.66
CA GLN A 127 -4.95 8.07 -13.12
C GLN A 127 -5.03 6.73 -13.85
N LEU A 128 -5.57 5.68 -13.21
CA LEU A 128 -5.61 4.34 -13.78
C LEU A 128 -6.55 4.29 -14.99
N LYS A 129 -6.04 3.77 -16.12
CA LYS A 129 -6.84 3.58 -17.35
C LYS A 129 -7.41 2.18 -17.49
N THR A 130 -6.74 1.21 -16.89
CA THR A 130 -7.11 -0.21 -16.83
C THR A 130 -6.70 -0.77 -15.48
N VAL A 131 -7.38 -1.82 -15.03
CA VAL A 131 -6.98 -2.59 -13.84
C VAL A 131 -7.32 -4.06 -14.07
N ASN A 132 -6.36 -4.95 -13.80
CA ASN A 132 -6.58 -6.39 -13.84
C ASN A 132 -6.94 -6.90 -12.44
N LEU A 133 -8.19 -7.33 -12.25
CA LEU A 133 -8.70 -7.79 -10.95
C LEU A 133 -8.51 -9.29 -10.71
N LYS A 134 -8.06 -10.07 -11.69
CA LYS A 134 -7.83 -11.53 -11.56
C LYS A 134 -6.99 -11.92 -10.32
N PRO A 135 -5.91 -11.18 -9.95
CA PRO A 135 -5.15 -11.48 -8.75
C PRO A 135 -5.95 -11.43 -7.44
N LEU A 136 -7.07 -10.70 -7.40
CA LEU A 136 -7.90 -10.54 -6.20
C LEU A 136 -8.77 -11.77 -5.91
N THR A 137 -8.91 -12.71 -6.84
CA THR A 137 -9.64 -13.99 -6.63
C THR A 137 -9.12 -14.78 -5.42
N GLY A 138 -7.84 -14.61 -5.06
CA GLY A 138 -7.23 -15.21 -3.86
C GLY A 138 -7.51 -14.48 -2.54
N CYS A 139 -8.03 -13.25 -2.60
CA CYS A 139 -8.32 -12.39 -1.45
C CYS A 139 -9.74 -12.62 -0.93
N LYS A 140 -10.01 -13.82 -0.41
CA LYS A 140 -11.34 -14.24 0.08
C LYS A 140 -11.90 -13.38 1.23
N GLU A 141 -11.03 -12.65 1.92
CA GLU A 141 -11.40 -11.72 2.98
C GLU A 141 -11.68 -10.30 2.49
N LEU A 142 -11.62 -10.03 1.19
CA LEU A 142 -11.78 -8.67 0.64
C LEU A 142 -13.22 -8.19 0.85
N GLU A 143 -13.36 -7.10 1.59
CA GLU A 143 -14.64 -6.45 1.90
C GLU A 143 -14.85 -5.17 1.10
N LYS A 144 -13.75 -4.47 0.77
CA LYS A 144 -13.76 -3.12 0.22
C LYS A 144 -12.76 -2.98 -0.92
N LEU A 145 -13.26 -2.59 -2.09
CA LEU A 145 -12.47 -2.23 -3.26
C LEU A 145 -12.88 -0.84 -3.76
N TRP A 146 -11.95 0.11 -3.67
CA TRP A 146 -12.17 1.50 -4.07
C TRP A 146 -11.38 1.80 -5.34
N LEU A 147 -12.08 2.05 -6.43
CA LEU A 147 -11.53 2.36 -7.75
C LEU A 147 -12.13 3.65 -8.34
N TYR A 148 -12.98 4.35 -7.60
CA TYR A 148 -13.64 5.57 -8.03
C TYR A 148 -12.65 6.71 -8.28
N LYS A 149 -13.02 7.72 -9.08
CA LYS A 149 -12.13 8.83 -9.47
C LYS A 149 -10.83 8.32 -10.12
N ASN A 150 -10.97 7.48 -11.13
CA ASN A 150 -9.87 7.06 -12.02
C ASN A 150 -10.26 7.38 -13.48
N GLN A 151 -9.52 6.83 -14.45
CA GLN A 151 -9.76 6.99 -15.88
C GLN A 151 -10.15 5.65 -16.54
N LEU A 152 -10.74 4.73 -15.78
CA LEU A 152 -11.09 3.39 -16.24
C LEU A 152 -12.18 3.48 -17.31
N LYS A 153 -11.97 2.83 -18.46
CA LYS A 153 -12.95 2.79 -19.56
C LYS A 153 -13.78 1.51 -19.58
N ASP A 154 -13.20 0.45 -19.03
CA ASP A 154 -13.80 -0.87 -18.86
C ASP A 154 -13.08 -1.55 -17.70
N VAL A 155 -13.79 -2.45 -17.01
CA VAL A 155 -13.26 -3.26 -15.91
C VAL A 155 -13.95 -4.60 -15.94
N ASP A 156 -13.17 -5.66 -16.11
CA ASP A 156 -13.67 -7.02 -15.92
C ASP A 156 -13.92 -7.27 -14.42
N LEU A 157 -15.20 -7.43 -14.07
CA LEU A 157 -15.66 -7.68 -12.70
C LEU A 157 -15.87 -9.17 -12.39
N GLU A 158 -15.77 -10.07 -13.39
CA GLU A 158 -15.93 -11.52 -13.18
C GLU A 158 -15.04 -12.05 -12.04
N PRO A 159 -13.76 -11.64 -11.91
CA PRO A 159 -12.90 -12.06 -10.80
C PRO A 159 -13.45 -11.75 -9.40
N LEU A 160 -14.30 -10.73 -9.25
CA LEU A 160 -14.84 -10.33 -7.95
C LEU A 160 -15.93 -11.26 -7.45
N SER A 161 -16.49 -12.12 -8.31
CA SER A 161 -17.43 -13.19 -7.89
C SER A 161 -16.81 -14.16 -6.87
N GLU A 162 -15.49 -14.32 -6.91
CA GLU A 162 -14.72 -15.12 -5.96
C GLU A 162 -14.48 -14.42 -4.62
N CYS A 163 -14.76 -13.12 -4.51
CA CYS A 163 -14.59 -12.33 -3.29
C CYS A 163 -15.89 -12.33 -2.47
N GLU A 164 -16.21 -13.46 -1.83
CA GLU A 164 -17.50 -13.70 -1.15
C GLU A 164 -17.85 -12.69 -0.04
N LYS A 165 -16.85 -12.01 0.53
CA LYS A 165 -17.04 -11.00 1.58
C LYS A 165 -17.13 -9.57 1.04
N LEU A 166 -17.04 -9.36 -0.26
CA LEU A 166 -17.04 -8.02 -0.85
C LEU A 166 -18.39 -7.34 -0.61
N GLN A 167 -18.35 -6.23 0.12
CA GLN A 167 -19.53 -5.43 0.47
C GLN A 167 -19.54 -4.08 -0.24
N TYR A 168 -18.36 -3.54 -0.53
CA TYR A 168 -18.21 -2.21 -1.10
C TYR A 168 -17.31 -2.26 -2.32
N LEU A 169 -17.91 -1.98 -3.48
CA LEU A 169 -17.22 -1.72 -4.73
C LEU A 169 -17.60 -0.32 -5.19
N LYS A 170 -16.62 0.58 -5.29
CA LYS A 170 -16.83 1.93 -5.82
C LYS A 170 -16.09 2.12 -7.12
N LEU A 171 -16.83 2.44 -8.17
CA LEU A 171 -16.35 2.65 -9.54
C LEU A 171 -16.82 4.00 -10.11
N ASP A 172 -17.55 4.80 -9.34
CA ASP A 172 -18.06 6.10 -9.78
C ASP A 172 -16.94 7.06 -10.20
N ASN A 173 -17.26 8.09 -10.98
CA ASN A 173 -16.27 9.05 -11.47
C ASN A 173 -15.11 8.40 -12.25
N ASN A 174 -15.42 7.35 -13.02
CA ASN A 174 -14.57 6.79 -14.06
C ASN A 174 -15.14 7.14 -15.46
N GLN A 175 -14.58 6.54 -16.51
CA GLN A 175 -15.02 6.69 -17.91
C GLN A 175 -15.69 5.42 -18.45
N LEU A 176 -16.36 4.66 -17.55
CA LEU A 176 -17.03 3.41 -17.89
C LEU A 176 -18.22 3.68 -18.82
N LYS A 177 -18.41 2.79 -19.81
CA LYS A 177 -19.52 2.84 -20.76
C LYS A 177 -20.67 1.94 -20.36
#